data_AF-A0A814HCT3-F1
#
_entry.id   AF-A0A814HCT3-F1
#
_cell.length_a   1.000
_cell.length_b   1.000
_cell.length_c   1.000
_cell.angle_alpha   90.00
_cell.angle_beta   90.00
_cell.angle_gamma   90.00
#
_symmetry.space_group_name_H-M   'P 1'
#
loop_
_entity.id
_entity.type
_entity.pdbx_description
1 polymer ?
#
loop_
_entity_poly.entity_id
_entity_poly.type
_entity_poly.pdbx_seq_one_letter_code
_entity_poly.pdbx_strand_id
1 'polypeptide(L)'
;MAKLVTRPQRFTPEEWKLASKVKHKNTERDRAAAERLILECDRLDQEGRGTVERTLADVNKKLDQRLDHVKNWKGELEVKRGELEKEIDATETYLVRVEKSLQSLQDNLHLAQTTLANREKRYDIDLVHDDVQKDLIMEISAIQGAIALLTRTIEQIKEQLR
;
A
#
# COMPACT_ATOMS: atom_id res chain seq x y z
N MET A 1 -65.15 -53.90 -46.06
CA MET A 1 -66.05 -52.72 -46.03
C MET A 1 -65.30 -51.51 -46.53
N ALA A 2 -65.67 -50.97 -47.68
CA ALA A 2 -65.01 -49.80 -48.27
C ALA A 2 -65.38 -48.53 -47.48
N LYS A 3 -64.39 -47.71 -47.10
CA LYS A 3 -64.63 -46.42 -46.44
C LYS A 3 -65.34 -45.48 -47.45
N LEU A 4 -66.51 -44.94 -47.08
CA LEU A 4 -67.19 -43.90 -47.83
C LEU A 4 -66.27 -42.68 -47.94
N VAL A 5 -65.84 -42.37 -49.16
CA VAL A 5 -65.17 -41.11 -49.47
C VAL A 5 -66.25 -40.02 -49.40
N THR A 6 -66.31 -39.30 -48.29
CA THR A 6 -67.17 -38.13 -48.14
C THR A 6 -66.72 -37.04 -49.11
N ARG A 7 -67.65 -36.54 -49.94
CA ARG A 7 -67.38 -35.43 -50.86
C ARG A 7 -66.90 -34.21 -50.07
N PRO A 8 -65.80 -33.55 -50.48
CA PRO A 8 -65.34 -32.34 -49.80
C PRO A 8 -66.42 -31.26 -49.83
N GLN A 9 -66.55 -30.52 -48.73
CA GLN A 9 -67.38 -29.33 -48.66
C GLN A 9 -66.97 -28.34 -49.77
N ARG A 10 -67.95 -27.81 -50.50
CA ARG A 10 -67.74 -26.84 -51.59
C ARG A 10 -68.23 -25.47 -51.12
N PHE A 11 -67.39 -24.46 -51.30
CA PHE A 11 -67.71 -23.09 -50.95
C PHE A 11 -68.14 -22.31 -52.19
N THR A 12 -68.98 -21.31 -51.98
CA THR A 12 -69.37 -20.36 -53.03
C THR A 12 -68.23 -19.38 -53.30
N PRO A 13 -68.17 -18.78 -54.50
CA PRO A 13 -67.20 -17.74 -54.81
C PRO A 13 -67.24 -16.55 -53.83
N GLU A 14 -68.41 -16.21 -53.29
CA GLU A 14 -68.57 -15.10 -52.35
C GLU A 14 -68.02 -15.43 -50.94
N GLU A 15 -68.25 -16.65 -50.44
CA GLU A 15 -67.63 -17.13 -49.19
C GLU A 15 -66.09 -17.16 -49.31
N TRP A 16 -65.57 -17.61 -50.46
CA TRP A 16 -64.14 -17.59 -50.74
C TRP A 16 -63.57 -16.16 -50.78
N LYS A 17 -64.26 -15.22 -51.42
CA LYS A 17 -63.85 -13.80 -51.45
C LYS A 17 -63.83 -13.20 -50.04
N LEU A 18 -64.86 -13.45 -49.24
CA LEU A 18 -64.94 -12.94 -47.87
C LEU A 18 -63.83 -13.51 -46.99
N ALA A 19 -63.64 -14.85 -47.02
CA ALA A 19 -62.58 -15.51 -46.26
C ALA A 19 -61.19 -15.02 -46.68
N SER A 20 -60.96 -14.84 -47.99
CA SER A 20 -59.71 -14.30 -48.54
C SER A 20 -59.46 -12.86 -48.07
N LYS A 21 -60.50 -12.02 -48.02
CA LYS A 21 -60.40 -10.63 -47.53
C LYS A 21 -60.05 -10.58 -46.04
N VAL A 22 -60.68 -11.42 -45.21
CA VAL A 22 -60.36 -11.51 -43.78
C VAL A 22 -58.94 -12.02 -43.57
N LYS A 23 -58.54 -13.07 -44.31
CA LYS A 23 -57.18 -13.62 -44.24
C LYS A 23 -56.15 -12.57 -44.62
N HIS A 24 -56.36 -11.83 -45.70
CA HIS A 24 -55.49 -10.74 -46.13
C HIS A 24 -55.35 -9.67 -45.03
N LYS A 25 -56.46 -9.22 -44.45
CA LYS A 25 -56.44 -8.24 -43.35
C LYS A 25 -55.64 -8.74 -42.13
N ASN A 26 -55.81 -10.00 -41.75
CA ASN A 26 -55.08 -10.59 -40.63
C ASN A 26 -53.58 -10.70 -40.94
N THR A 27 -53.22 -11.17 -42.13
CA THR A 27 -51.81 -11.22 -42.57
C THR A 27 -51.16 -9.85 -42.58
N GLU A 28 -51.85 -8.80 -43.04
CA GLU A 28 -51.32 -7.43 -42.98
C GLU A 28 -51.13 -6.94 -41.55
N ARG A 29 -52.05 -7.28 -40.64
CA ARG A 29 -51.90 -6.96 -39.21
C ARG A 29 -50.71 -7.67 -38.58
N ASP A 30 -50.55 -8.96 -38.87
CA ASP A 30 -49.46 -9.77 -38.33
C ASP A 30 -48.11 -9.33 -38.91
N ARG A 31 -48.06 -8.96 -40.20
CA ARG A 31 -46.89 -8.33 -40.85
C ARG A 31 -46.50 -7.03 -40.15
N ALA A 32 -47.45 -6.11 -39.96
CA ALA A 32 -47.19 -4.85 -39.28
C ALA A 32 -46.74 -5.04 -37.82
N ALA A 33 -47.23 -6.07 -37.13
CA ALA A 33 -46.78 -6.41 -35.79
C ALA A 33 -45.34 -6.96 -35.78
N ALA A 34 -45.00 -7.83 -36.73
CA ALA A 34 -43.64 -8.36 -36.89
C ALA A 34 -42.64 -7.26 -37.24
N GLU A 35 -42.98 -6.35 -38.16
CA GLU A 35 -42.14 -5.20 -38.53
C GLU A 35 -41.86 -4.30 -37.32
N ARG A 36 -42.89 -4.01 -36.49
CA ARG A 36 -42.69 -3.27 -35.24
C ARG A 36 -41.79 -4.00 -34.25
N LEU A 37 -41.94 -5.31 -34.12
CA LEU A 37 -41.11 -6.11 -33.22
C LEU A 37 -39.64 -6.09 -33.66
N ILE A 38 -39.38 -6.22 -34.95
CA ILE A 38 -38.00 -6.15 -35.50
C ILE A 38 -37.38 -4.79 -35.19
N LEU A 39 -38.10 -3.69 -35.45
CA LEU A 39 -37.62 -2.34 -35.15
C LEU A 39 -37.32 -2.16 -33.65
N GLU A 40 -38.16 -2.70 -32.78
CA GLU A 40 -37.94 -2.63 -31.34
C GLU A 40 -36.74 -3.50 -30.89
N CYS A 41 -36.56 -4.68 -31.47
CA CYS A 41 -35.38 -5.52 -31.24
C CYS A 41 -34.09 -4.80 -31.66
N ASP A 42 -34.08 -4.18 -32.84
CA ASP A 42 -32.92 -3.42 -33.34
C ASP A 42 -32.61 -2.23 -32.44
N ARG A 43 -33.65 -1.52 -31.97
CA ARG A 43 -33.50 -0.40 -31.03
C ARG A 43 -32.89 -0.87 -29.71
N LEU A 44 -33.39 -1.97 -29.14
CA LEU A 44 -32.90 -2.53 -27.88
C LEU A 44 -31.46 -3.06 -28.01
N ASP A 45 -31.11 -3.68 -29.14
CA ASP A 45 -29.73 -4.14 -29.40
C ASP A 45 -28.76 -2.94 -29.47
N GLN A 46 -29.12 -1.88 -30.21
CA GLN A 46 -28.32 -0.65 -30.27
C GLN A 46 -28.16 0.01 -28.90
N GLU A 47 -29.24 0.11 -28.14
CA GLU A 47 -29.24 0.71 -26.80
C GLU A 47 -28.42 -0.12 -25.80
N GLY A 48 -28.52 -1.46 -25.89
CA GLY A 48 -27.73 -2.41 -25.12
C GLY A 48 -26.25 -2.29 -25.43
N ARG A 49 -25.87 -2.32 -26.71
CA ARG A 49 -24.47 -2.14 -27.16
C ARG A 49 -23.89 -0.81 -26.70
N GLY A 50 -24.62 0.29 -26.91
CA GLY A 50 -24.15 1.60 -26.49
C GLY A 50 -23.98 1.71 -24.97
N THR A 51 -24.81 1.02 -24.19
CA THR A 51 -24.68 0.98 -22.73
C THR A 51 -23.49 0.15 -22.28
N VAL A 52 -23.24 -0.99 -22.92
CA VAL A 52 -22.07 -1.83 -22.66
C VAL A 52 -20.79 -1.08 -23.01
N GLU A 53 -20.70 -0.46 -24.18
CA GLU A 53 -19.53 0.32 -24.61
C GLU A 53 -19.21 1.46 -23.64
N ARG A 54 -20.21 2.26 -23.26
CA ARG A 54 -20.05 3.35 -22.29
C ARG A 54 -19.58 2.85 -20.93
N THR A 55 -20.17 1.75 -20.45
CA THR A 55 -19.84 1.17 -19.15
C THR A 55 -18.43 0.60 -19.15
N LEU A 56 -18.04 -0.14 -20.18
CA LEU A 56 -16.69 -0.69 -20.32
C LEU A 56 -15.64 0.42 -20.41
N ALA A 57 -15.92 1.49 -21.17
CA ALA A 57 -15.01 2.63 -21.26
C ALA A 57 -14.80 3.32 -19.90
N ASP A 58 -15.88 3.55 -19.13
CA ASP A 58 -15.80 4.14 -17.79
C ASP A 58 -15.07 3.24 -16.80
N VAL A 59 -15.38 1.95 -16.78
CA VAL A 59 -14.73 0.97 -15.90
C VAL A 59 -13.25 0.84 -16.22
N ASN A 60 -12.88 0.70 -17.50
CA ASN A 60 -11.46 0.60 -17.90
C ASN A 60 -10.69 1.85 -17.49
N LYS A 61 -11.25 3.05 -17.73
CA LYS A 61 -10.63 4.30 -17.31
C LYS A 61 -10.41 4.36 -15.79
N LYS A 62 -11.38 3.93 -14.99
CA LYS A 62 -11.26 3.88 -13.53
C LYS A 62 -10.22 2.85 -13.08
N LEU A 63 -10.14 1.71 -13.76
CA LEU A 63 -9.13 0.68 -13.48
C LEU A 63 -7.72 1.18 -13.80
N ASP A 64 -7.53 1.87 -14.93
CA ASP A 64 -6.26 2.47 -15.32
C ASP A 64 -5.81 3.52 -14.29
N GLN A 65 -6.71 4.42 -13.90
CA GLN A 65 -6.44 5.40 -12.84
C GLN A 65 -6.04 4.72 -11.52
N ARG A 66 -6.77 3.68 -11.11
CA ARG A 66 -6.46 2.95 -9.87
C ARG A 66 -5.11 2.22 -9.98
N LEU A 67 -4.79 1.66 -11.14
CA LEU A 67 -3.51 1.01 -11.39
C LEU A 67 -2.36 2.00 -11.26
N ASP A 68 -2.49 3.19 -11.84
CA ASP A 68 -1.49 4.25 -11.75
C ASP A 68 -1.32 4.74 -10.31
N HIS A 69 -2.42 4.94 -9.58
CA HIS A 69 -2.36 5.29 -8.16
C HIS A 69 -1.60 4.22 -7.34
N VAL A 70 -1.92 2.94 -7.54
CA VAL A 70 -1.24 1.84 -6.82
C VAL A 70 0.25 1.79 -7.18
N LYS A 71 0.61 1.98 -8.45
CA LYS A 71 2.02 2.04 -8.88
C LYS A 71 2.76 3.20 -8.23
N ASN A 72 2.16 4.39 -8.19
CA ASN A 72 2.76 5.58 -7.60
C ASN A 72 2.99 5.37 -6.10
N TRP A 73 1.97 4.95 -5.36
CA TRP A 73 2.10 4.67 -3.92
C TRP A 73 3.11 3.56 -3.63
N LYS A 74 3.15 2.53 -4.47
CA LYS A 74 4.19 1.49 -4.35
C LYS A 74 5.59 2.10 -4.51
N GLY A 75 5.79 2.94 -5.53
CA GLY A 75 7.07 3.61 -5.76
C GLY A 75 7.47 4.53 -4.60
N GLU A 76 6.53 5.32 -4.07
CA GLU A 76 6.76 6.18 -2.90
C GLU A 76 7.14 5.36 -1.66
N LEU A 77 6.47 4.24 -1.41
CA LEU A 77 6.79 3.34 -0.31
C LEU A 77 8.17 2.69 -0.47
N GLU A 78 8.56 2.31 -1.68
CA GLU A 78 9.89 1.75 -1.98
C GLU A 78 11.00 2.79 -1.74
N VAL A 79 10.78 4.03 -2.15
CA VAL A 79 11.70 5.14 -1.85
C VAL A 79 11.81 5.36 -0.34
N LYS A 80 10.67 5.46 0.36
CA LYS A 80 10.67 5.69 1.82
C LYS A 80 11.31 4.53 2.58
N ARG A 81 11.11 3.29 2.13
CA ARG A 81 11.79 2.12 2.69
C ARG A 81 13.31 2.27 2.56
N GLY A 82 13.81 2.61 1.37
CA GLY A 82 15.24 2.80 1.16
C GLY A 82 15.84 3.97 1.96
N GLU A 83 15.07 5.02 2.23
CA GLU A 83 15.49 6.09 3.15
C GLU A 83 15.59 5.60 4.60
N LEU A 84 14.61 4.83 5.07
CA LEU A 84 14.61 4.27 6.42
C LEU A 84 15.72 3.26 6.62
N GLU A 85 15.99 2.40 5.64
CA GLU A 85 17.13 1.46 5.67
C GLU A 85 18.46 2.22 5.88
N LYS A 86 18.68 3.31 5.14
CA LYS A 86 19.88 4.15 5.31
C LYS A 86 19.96 4.83 6.67
N GLU A 87 18.83 5.28 7.20
CA GLU A 87 18.78 5.91 8.53
C GLU A 87 19.08 4.90 9.64
N ILE A 88 18.56 3.67 9.51
CA ILE A 88 18.86 2.56 10.42
C ILE A 88 20.35 2.25 10.38
N ASP A 89 20.94 2.05 9.19
CA ASP A 89 22.38 1.78 9.03
C ASP A 89 23.25 2.90 9.65
N ALA A 90 22.86 4.16 9.44
CA ALA A 90 23.55 5.31 10.02
C ALA A 90 23.44 5.31 11.55
N THR A 91 22.26 5.04 12.10
CA THR A 91 21.99 4.98 13.53
C THR A 91 22.75 3.84 14.22
N GLU A 92 22.81 2.66 13.59
CA GLU A 92 23.64 1.54 14.05
C GLU A 92 25.14 1.90 14.04
N THR A 93 25.60 2.60 13.00
CA THR A 93 26.98 3.09 12.94
C THR A 93 27.28 4.07 14.09
N TYR A 94 26.35 4.96 14.40
CA TYR A 94 26.48 5.86 15.54
C TYR A 94 26.49 5.12 16.88
N LEU A 95 25.65 4.08 17.03
CA LEU A 95 25.64 3.24 18.23
C LEU A 95 27.04 2.65 18.49
N VAL A 96 27.63 2.01 17.48
CA VAL A 96 28.98 1.43 17.59
C VAL A 96 30.01 2.48 17.96
N ARG A 97 29.92 3.69 17.37
CA ARG A 97 30.85 4.79 17.68
C ARG A 97 30.72 5.25 19.13
N VAL A 98 29.49 5.40 19.63
CA VAL A 98 29.24 5.82 21.01
C VAL A 98 29.69 4.75 22.00
N GLU A 99 29.44 3.47 21.72
CA GLU A 99 29.91 2.35 22.54
C GLU A 99 31.45 2.31 22.62
N LYS A 100 32.15 2.54 21.51
CA LYS A 100 33.62 2.65 21.49
C LYS A 100 34.13 3.85 22.30
N SER A 101 33.49 5.01 22.18
CA SER A 101 33.84 6.20 22.97
C SER A 101 33.61 5.97 24.46
N LEU A 102 32.51 5.28 24.84
CA LEU A 102 32.23 4.91 26.21
C LEU A 102 33.33 4.00 26.78
N GLN A 103 33.75 2.97 26.05
CA GLN A 103 34.83 2.08 26.47
C GLN A 103 36.14 2.87 26.69
N SER A 104 36.51 3.73 25.75
CA SER A 104 37.72 4.55 25.89
C SER A 104 37.68 5.47 27.11
N LEU A 105 36.51 6.05 27.44
CA LEU A 105 36.35 6.86 28.65
C LEU A 105 36.46 6.03 29.92
N GLN A 106 35.95 4.79 29.93
CA GLN A 106 36.09 3.87 31.06
C GLN A 106 37.56 3.51 31.31
N ASP A 107 38.33 3.27 30.25
CA ASP A 107 39.76 3.00 30.34
C ASP A 107 40.52 4.21 30.91
N ASN A 108 40.20 5.42 30.42
CA ASN A 108 40.78 6.67 30.92
C ASN A 108 40.40 6.95 32.38
N LEU A 109 39.15 6.67 32.78
CA LEU A 109 38.70 6.79 34.16
C LEU A 109 39.53 5.89 35.08
N HIS A 110 39.75 4.63 34.67
CA HIS A 110 40.55 3.69 35.43
C HIS A 110 42.01 4.17 35.60
N LEU A 111 42.60 4.73 34.54
CA LEU A 111 43.94 5.30 34.59
C LEU A 111 44.03 6.50 35.54
N ALA A 112 43.08 7.44 35.45
CA ALA A 112 43.04 8.62 36.31
C ALA A 112 42.86 8.23 37.79
N GLN A 113 41.96 7.28 38.08
CA GLN A 113 41.75 6.74 39.42
C GLN A 113 43.00 6.02 39.96
N THR A 114 43.66 5.21 39.14
CA THR A 114 44.91 4.53 39.52
C THR A 114 46.02 5.53 39.81
N THR A 115 46.11 6.60 39.01
CA THR A 115 47.08 7.68 39.19
C THR A 115 46.82 8.41 40.50
N LEU A 116 45.57 8.78 40.78
CA LEU A 116 45.18 9.41 42.05
C LEU A 116 45.52 8.50 43.25
N ALA A 117 45.15 7.23 43.21
CA ALA A 117 45.44 6.26 44.27
C ALA A 117 46.94 6.08 44.51
N ASN A 118 47.78 6.15 43.46
CA ASN A 118 49.22 6.10 43.61
C ASN A 118 49.79 7.36 44.26
N ARG A 119 49.20 8.54 44.03
CA ARG A 119 49.58 9.78 44.72
C ARG A 119 49.21 9.75 46.20
N GLU A 120 48.08 9.15 46.54
CA GLU A 120 47.63 8.95 47.92
C GLU A 120 48.50 7.97 48.72
N LYS A 121 49.35 7.18 48.05
CA LYS A 121 50.34 6.29 48.70
C LYS A 121 51.67 6.98 49.06
N ARG A 122 51.83 8.27 48.76
CA ARG A 122 53.03 9.03 49.19
C ARG A 122 53.01 9.22 50.71
N TYR A 123 54.18 9.43 51.31
CA TYR A 123 54.35 9.54 52.76
C TYR A 123 54.96 10.88 53.15
N ASP A 124 54.76 11.26 54.42
CA ASP A 124 55.32 12.47 55.04
C ASP A 124 55.08 13.74 54.21
N ILE A 125 56.16 14.49 53.93
CA ILE A 125 56.12 15.76 53.21
C ILE A 125 55.74 15.59 51.73
N ASP A 126 55.83 14.38 51.17
CA ASP A 126 55.49 14.11 49.77
C ASP A 126 53.98 13.84 49.57
N LEU A 127 53.21 13.64 50.66
CA LEU A 127 51.76 13.54 50.60
C LEU A 127 51.14 14.94 50.49
N VAL A 128 51.12 15.47 49.27
CA VAL A 128 50.69 16.84 48.98
C VAL A 128 49.44 16.86 48.09
N HIS A 129 48.46 17.64 48.52
CA HIS A 129 47.29 18.01 47.71
C HIS A 129 47.62 19.19 46.78
N ASP A 130 48.48 18.92 45.80
CA ASP A 130 48.92 19.89 44.80
C ASP A 130 47.89 20.07 43.67
N ASP A 131 48.23 20.93 42.72
CA ASP A 131 47.34 21.25 41.60
C ASP A 131 47.10 20.02 40.70
N VAL A 132 48.10 19.14 40.54
CA VAL A 132 47.92 17.87 39.80
C VAL A 132 46.88 16.98 40.46
N GLN A 133 46.85 16.88 41.80
CA GLN A 133 45.83 16.08 42.49
C GLN A 133 44.43 16.69 42.35
N LYS A 134 44.30 18.03 42.41
CA LYS A 134 43.02 18.72 42.18
C LYS A 134 42.53 18.48 40.75
N ASP A 135 43.41 18.60 39.76
CA ASP A 135 43.10 18.37 38.36
C ASP A 135 42.65 16.93 38.10
N LEU A 136 43.30 15.93 38.70
CA LEU A 136 42.88 14.52 38.63
C LEU A 136 41.47 14.29 39.20
N ILE A 137 41.12 14.93 40.33
CA ILE A 137 39.78 14.81 40.91
C ILE A 137 38.73 15.44 39.98
N MET A 138 39.03 16.61 39.41
CA MET A 138 38.16 17.26 38.44
C MET A 138 38.00 16.42 37.16
N GLU A 139 39.09 15.85 36.64
CA GLU A 139 39.12 14.97 35.49
C GLU A 139 38.24 13.73 35.71
N ILE A 140 38.39 13.05 36.85
CA ILE A 140 37.57 11.89 37.23
C ILE A 140 36.09 12.27 37.24
N SER A 141 35.72 13.39 37.88
CA SER A 141 34.34 13.86 37.92
C SER A 141 33.79 14.17 36.52
N ALA A 142 34.59 14.79 35.65
CA ALA A 142 34.20 15.11 34.29
C ALA A 142 34.00 13.84 33.44
N ILE A 143 34.91 12.87 33.53
CA ILE A 143 34.82 11.59 32.81
C ILE A 143 33.59 10.81 33.27
N GLN A 144 33.30 10.75 34.58
CA GLN A 144 32.10 10.10 35.10
C GLN A 144 30.81 10.72 34.56
N GLY A 145 30.75 12.05 34.48
CA GLY A 145 29.63 12.76 33.87
C GLY A 145 29.46 12.41 32.38
N ALA A 146 30.56 12.36 31.62
CA ALA A 146 30.54 11.98 30.22
C ALA A 146 30.10 10.52 30.02
N ILE A 147 30.58 9.59 30.84
CA ILE A 147 30.16 8.17 30.84
C ILE A 147 28.64 8.07 31.04
N ALA A 148 28.10 8.73 32.07
CA ALA A 148 26.67 8.69 32.36
C ALA A 148 25.82 9.22 31.19
N LEU A 149 26.28 10.30 30.54
CA LEU A 149 25.64 10.83 29.35
C LEU A 149 25.65 9.83 28.19
N LEU A 150 26.81 9.24 27.87
CA LEU A 150 26.92 8.29 26.77
C LEU A 150 26.10 7.01 27.01
N THR A 151 26.05 6.51 28.25
CA THR A 151 25.20 5.37 28.62
C THR A 151 23.73 5.66 28.32
N ARG A 152 23.23 6.83 28.75
CA ARG A 152 21.85 7.25 28.43
C ARG A 152 21.62 7.39 26.93
N THR A 153 22.57 7.95 26.19
CA THR A 153 22.47 8.08 24.74
C THR A 153 22.40 6.71 24.05
N ILE A 154 23.17 5.71 24.52
CA ILE A 154 23.10 4.34 24.01
C ILE A 154 21.71 3.74 24.24
N GLU A 155 21.12 3.91 25.43
CA GLU A 155 19.77 3.46 25.72
C GLU A 155 18.74 4.09 24.78
N GLN A 156 18.86 5.40 24.53
CA GLN A 156 17.99 6.11 23.59
C GLN A 156 18.14 5.60 22.16
N ILE A 157 19.37 5.40 21.67
CA ILE A 157 19.61 4.86 20.33
C ILE A 157 19.04 3.43 20.21
N LYS A 158 19.23 2.59 21.24
CA LYS A 158 18.69 1.22 21.25
C LYS A 158 17.17 1.20 21.22
N GLU A 159 16.50 2.12 21.92
CA GLU A 159 15.04 2.25 21.86
C GLU A 159 14.57 2.80 20.51
N GLN A 160 15.35 3.68 19.86
CA GLN A 160 15.03 4.16 18.51
C GLN A 160 15.16 3.08 17.44
N LEU A 161 16.06 2.11 17.63
CA LEU A 161 16.27 0.98 16.72
C LEU A 161 15.32 -0.21 16.95
N ARG A 162 14.51 -0.16 18.01
CA ARG A 162 13.58 -1.24 18.41
C ARG A 162 12.31 -1.25 17.56
#